data_AF-A0A528UG05-F1
#
_entry.id   AF-A0A528UG05-F1
#
_cell.length_a   1.000
_cell.length_b   1.000
_cell.length_c   1.000
_cell.angle_alpha   90.00
_cell.angle_beta   90.00
_cell.angle_gamma   90.00
#
_symmetry.space_group_name_H-M   'P 1'
#
loop_
_entity.id
_entity.type
_entity.pdbx_description
1 polymer ?
#
loop_
_entity_poly.entity_id
_entity_poly.type
_entity_poly.pdbx_seq_one_letter_code
_entity_poly.pdbx_strand_id
1 'polypeptide(L)'
;MGKPQTERHVRRILCSLRSSPDGNHRFGKQVIAHMRPENLGAVMRVLVLLSEHFVDVEAEFRRCAGAFSEEWTDELTRMPLVERWRASRASLLAFSGELPPKLLGVERRIQHLAERELDRRGLHPELQLVH
;
A
#
# COMPACT_ATOMS: atom_id res chain seq x y z
N MET A 1 9.53 -9.69 -17.41
CA MET A 1 8.17 -10.12 -17.81
C MET A 1 7.34 -10.58 -16.59
N GLY A 2 7.09 -9.72 -15.59
CA GLY A 2 6.44 -10.13 -14.32
C GLY A 2 5.14 -9.38 -13.94
N LYS A 3 4.87 -8.22 -14.56
CA LYS A 3 3.71 -7.35 -14.23
C LYS A 3 2.33 -8.06 -14.26
N PRO A 4 2.01 -8.94 -15.24
CA PRO A 4 0.67 -9.53 -15.29
C PRO A 4 0.41 -10.54 -14.17
N GLN A 5 1.43 -11.17 -13.60
CA GLN A 5 1.25 -12.26 -12.64
C GLN A 5 1.04 -11.73 -11.22
N THR A 6 1.88 -10.80 -10.76
CA THR A 6 1.73 -10.18 -9.44
C THR A 6 0.39 -9.45 -9.33
N GLU A 7 0.00 -8.65 -10.33
CA GLU A 7 -1.29 -7.95 -10.35
C GLU A 7 -2.49 -8.92 -10.32
N ARG A 8 -2.42 -10.03 -11.06
CA ARG A 8 -3.45 -11.08 -11.00
C ARG A 8 -3.54 -11.70 -9.61
N HIS A 9 -2.41 -11.97 -8.97
CA HIS A 9 -2.40 -12.50 -7.60
C HIS A 9 -2.94 -11.49 -6.58
N VAL A 10 -2.56 -10.21 -6.68
CA VAL A 10 -3.11 -9.13 -5.82
C VAL A 10 -4.62 -9.09 -5.92
N ARG A 11 -5.18 -9.02 -7.14
CA ARG A 11 -6.63 -9.02 -7.36
C ARG A 11 -7.29 -10.29 -6.79
N ARG A 12 -6.68 -11.45 -7.01
CA ARG A 12 -7.19 -12.72 -6.48
C ARG A 12 -7.28 -12.72 -4.95
N ILE A 13 -6.24 -12.25 -4.26
CA ILE A 13 -6.21 -12.17 -2.80
C ILE A 13 -7.27 -11.20 -2.30
N LEU A 14 -7.37 -10.00 -2.89
CA LEU A 14 -8.38 -9.01 -2.52
C LEU A 14 -9.81 -9.55 -2.67
N CYS A 15 -10.11 -10.23 -3.79
CA CYS A 15 -11.43 -10.82 -4.01
C CYS A 15 -11.74 -12.03 -3.10
N SER A 16 -10.72 -12.68 -2.51
CA SER A 16 -10.92 -13.79 -1.57
C SER A 16 -11.12 -13.33 -0.13
N LEU A 17 -10.87 -12.07 0.19
CA LEU A 17 -11.11 -11.55 1.54
C LEU A 17 -12.60 -11.66 1.90
N ARG A 18 -12.86 -11.98 3.16
CA ARG A 18 -14.21 -12.13 3.72
C ARG A 18 -14.36 -11.26 4.95
N SER A 19 -15.40 -10.45 4.98
CA SER A 19 -15.78 -9.70 6.17
C SER A 19 -16.51 -10.62 7.14
N SER A 20 -16.03 -10.64 8.38
CA SER A 20 -16.76 -11.28 9.48
C SER A 20 -17.96 -10.40 9.94
N PRO A 21 -19.12 -11.00 10.25
CA PRO A 21 -20.30 -10.26 10.75
C PRO A 21 -20.08 -9.56 12.09
N ASP A 22 -19.12 -10.02 12.89
CA ASP A 22 -18.78 -9.47 14.21
C ASP A 22 -17.76 -8.32 14.16
N GLY A 23 -17.39 -7.86 12.96
CA GLY A 23 -16.36 -6.82 12.76
C GLY A 23 -14.92 -7.31 12.96
N ASN A 24 -14.70 -8.52 13.45
CA ASN A 24 -13.37 -9.10 13.63
C ASN A 24 -12.90 -9.80 12.36
N HIS A 25 -12.65 -9.03 11.31
CA HIS A 25 -12.35 -9.56 9.98
C HIS A 25 -11.02 -10.33 9.93
N ARG A 26 -10.02 -9.97 10.75
CA ARG A 26 -8.67 -10.57 10.74
C ARG A 26 -8.06 -10.58 9.33
N PHE A 27 -8.21 -9.48 8.59
CA PHE A 27 -7.73 -9.35 7.22
C PHE A 27 -6.23 -9.64 7.11
N GLY A 28 -5.42 -9.23 8.09
CA GLY A 28 -3.99 -9.55 8.11
C GLY A 28 -3.74 -11.05 8.03
N LYS A 29 -4.42 -11.84 8.88
CA LYS A 29 -4.30 -13.31 8.85
C LYS A 29 -4.81 -13.92 7.55
N GLN A 30 -5.91 -13.40 7.01
CA GLN A 30 -6.45 -13.87 5.72
C GLN A 30 -5.43 -13.65 4.59
N VAL A 31 -4.83 -12.46 4.52
CA VAL A 31 -3.82 -12.12 3.51
C VAL A 31 -2.57 -12.99 3.67
N ILE A 32 -2.06 -13.15 4.90
CA ILE A 32 -0.89 -13.99 5.18
C ILE A 32 -1.14 -15.47 4.85
N ALA A 33 -2.37 -15.97 4.95
CA ALA A 33 -2.68 -17.35 4.59
C ALA A 33 -2.40 -17.67 3.11
N HIS A 34 -2.33 -16.66 2.25
CA HIS A 34 -1.94 -16.83 0.85
C HIS A 34 -0.43 -16.93 0.64
N MET A 35 0.41 -16.66 1.66
CA MET A 35 1.85 -16.56 1.50
C MET A 35 2.50 -17.86 1.03
N ARG A 36 3.14 -17.76 -0.13
CA ARG A 36 3.97 -18.76 -0.80
C ARG A 36 5.16 -18.06 -1.47
N PRO A 37 6.30 -18.74 -1.69
CA PRO A 37 7.48 -18.11 -2.32
C PRO A 37 7.15 -17.41 -3.65
N GLU A 38 6.29 -18.00 -4.48
CA GLU A 38 5.91 -17.50 -5.81
C GLU A 38 4.94 -16.31 -5.79
N ASN A 39 4.33 -15.98 -4.65
CA ASN A 39 3.35 -14.91 -4.54
C ASN A 39 3.64 -13.90 -3.42
N LEU A 40 4.83 -13.99 -2.80
CA LEU A 40 5.27 -13.11 -1.72
C LEU A 40 5.09 -11.62 -2.07
N GLY A 41 5.54 -11.20 -3.26
CA GLY A 41 5.38 -9.80 -3.71
C GLY A 41 3.91 -9.36 -3.81
N ALA A 42 3.00 -10.27 -4.19
CA ALA A 42 1.57 -9.97 -4.23
C ALA A 42 0.96 -9.83 -2.83
N VAL A 43 1.36 -10.71 -1.90
CA VAL A 43 0.96 -10.63 -0.49
C VAL A 43 1.43 -9.31 0.12
N MET A 44 2.70 -8.95 -0.08
CA MET A 44 3.28 -7.70 0.40
C MET A 44 2.54 -6.47 -0.16
N ARG A 45 2.21 -6.46 -1.45
CA ARG A 45 1.40 -5.39 -2.06
C ARG A 45 0.02 -5.27 -1.40
N VAL A 46 -0.67 -6.39 -1.16
CA VAL A 46 -2.00 -6.36 -0.52
C VAL A 46 -1.90 -5.84 0.91
N LEU A 47 -0.88 -6.28 1.66
CA LEU A 47 -0.63 -5.78 3.01
C LEU A 47 -0.43 -4.26 3.02
N VAL A 48 0.39 -3.72 2.10
CA VAL A 48 0.57 -2.26 1.97
C VAL A 48 -0.73 -1.53 1.60
N LEU A 49 -1.50 -2.07 0.65
CA LEU A 49 -2.74 -1.43 0.21
C LEU A 49 -3.78 -1.30 1.32
N LEU A 50 -3.77 -2.24 2.26
CA LEU A 50 -4.76 -2.33 3.32
C LEU A 50 -4.24 -1.81 4.68
N SER A 51 -2.93 -1.62 4.84
CA SER A 51 -2.32 -1.24 6.12
C SER A 51 -2.75 0.15 6.61
N GLU A 52 -3.09 1.07 5.70
CA GLU A 52 -3.57 2.41 6.10
C GLU A 52 -4.98 2.38 6.69
N HIS A 53 -5.72 1.28 6.50
CA HIS A 53 -7.14 1.17 6.88
C HIS A 53 -7.38 0.15 8.00
N PHE A 54 -6.48 -0.83 8.17
CA PHE A 54 -6.68 -1.95 9.09
C PHE A 54 -5.43 -2.22 9.94
N VAL A 55 -5.57 -2.03 11.25
CA VAL A 55 -4.45 -2.15 12.22
C VAL A 55 -3.85 -3.56 12.23
N ASP A 56 -4.67 -4.61 12.09
CA ASP A 56 -4.18 -5.99 12.04
C ASP A 56 -3.36 -6.27 10.77
N VAL A 57 -3.73 -5.63 9.66
CA VAL A 57 -2.95 -5.69 8.42
C VAL A 57 -1.64 -4.92 8.56
N GLU A 58 -1.67 -3.72 9.15
CA GLU A 58 -0.46 -2.94 9.39
C GLU A 58 0.59 -3.73 10.19
N ALA A 59 0.15 -4.41 11.25
CA ALA A 59 1.03 -5.25 12.06
C ALA A 59 1.67 -6.39 11.25
N GLU A 60 0.90 -7.07 10.39
CA GLU A 60 1.42 -8.12 9.51
C GLU A 60 2.33 -7.55 8.42
N PHE A 61 2.01 -6.38 7.86
CA PHE A 61 2.87 -5.69 6.91
C PHE A 61 4.24 -5.39 7.53
N ARG A 62 4.26 -4.78 8.72
CA ARG A 62 5.50 -4.45 9.43
C ARG A 62 6.36 -5.71 9.66
N ARG A 63 5.73 -6.79 10.11
CA ARG A 63 6.42 -8.08 10.33
C ARG A 63 7.03 -8.62 9.04
N CYS A 64 6.28 -8.63 7.95
CA CYS A 64 6.74 -9.17 6.67
C CYS A 64 7.76 -8.27 5.96
N ALA A 65 7.61 -6.95 6.04
CA ALA A 65 8.59 -6.01 5.48
C ALA A 65 9.95 -6.16 6.16
N GLY A 66 9.97 -6.40 7.47
CA GLY A 66 11.21 -6.70 8.19
C GLY A 66 11.81 -8.06 7.84
N ALA A 67 10.97 -9.10 7.72
CA ALA A 67 11.42 -10.46 7.44
C ALA A 67 11.89 -10.69 6.00
N PHE A 68 11.31 -9.96 5.03
CA PHE A 68 11.54 -10.12 3.59
C PHE A 68 11.95 -8.78 2.96
N SER A 69 12.87 -8.07 3.62
CA SER A 69 13.23 -6.69 3.26
C SER A 69 13.90 -6.59 1.89
N GLU A 70 14.72 -7.58 1.51
CA GLU A 70 15.38 -7.65 0.21
C GLU A 70 14.36 -7.89 -0.90
N GLU A 71 13.51 -8.91 -0.77
CA GLU A 71 12.46 -9.22 -1.75
C GLU A 71 11.47 -8.08 -1.90
N TRP A 72 11.17 -7.39 -0.79
CA TRP A 72 10.31 -6.23 -0.82
C TRP A 72 10.96 -5.03 -1.52
N THR A 73 12.24 -4.79 -1.29
CA THR A 73 13.00 -3.74 -2.01
C THR A 73 13.02 -4.03 -3.52
N ASP A 74 13.28 -5.29 -3.88
CA ASP A 74 13.22 -5.76 -5.25
C ASP A 74 11.85 -5.52 -5.89
N GLU A 75 10.77 -5.80 -5.15
CA GLU A 75 9.41 -5.57 -5.61
C GLU A 75 9.12 -4.07 -5.81
N LEU A 76 9.54 -3.20 -4.88
CA LEU A 76 9.41 -1.75 -4.98
C LEU A 76 10.08 -1.21 -6.26
N THR A 77 11.30 -1.66 -6.59
CA THR A 77 12.02 -1.20 -7.80
C THR A 77 11.33 -1.55 -9.10
N ARG A 78 10.41 -2.53 -9.09
CA ARG A 78 9.63 -2.97 -10.26
C ARG A 78 8.28 -2.25 -10.36
N MET A 79 7.86 -1.51 -9.32
CA MET A 79 6.60 -0.77 -9.31
C MET A 79 6.67 0.51 -10.18
N PRO A 80 5.56 0.90 -10.85
CA PRO A 80 5.34 2.26 -11.33
C PRO A 80 5.62 3.33 -10.27
N LEU A 81 6.03 4.53 -10.70
CA LEU A 81 6.56 5.57 -9.81
C LEU A 81 5.61 5.93 -8.66
N VAL A 82 4.32 6.13 -8.95
CA VAL A 82 3.32 6.53 -7.93
C VAL A 82 3.08 5.42 -6.92
N GLU A 83 2.93 4.18 -7.39
CA GLU A 83 2.74 3.00 -6.54
C GLU A 83 3.98 2.75 -5.68
N ARG A 84 5.18 2.86 -6.28
CA ARG A 84 6.46 2.78 -5.59
C ARG A 84 6.54 3.82 -4.49
N TRP A 85 6.21 5.08 -4.78
CA TRP A 85 6.23 6.16 -3.80
C TRP A 85 5.33 5.83 -2.59
N ARG A 86 4.07 5.45 -2.85
CA ARG A 86 3.11 5.07 -1.79
C ARG A 86 3.64 3.91 -0.95
N ALA A 87 4.13 2.86 -1.60
CA ALA A 87 4.63 1.67 -0.92
C ALA A 87 5.92 1.94 -0.13
N SER A 88 6.85 2.75 -0.65
CA SER A 88 8.05 3.19 0.07
C SER A 88 7.69 4.05 1.29
N ARG A 89 6.72 4.95 1.15
CA ARG A 89 6.21 5.76 2.26
C ARG A 89 5.60 4.89 3.37
N ALA A 90 4.74 3.94 3.01
CA ALA A 90 4.15 2.99 3.95
C ALA A 90 5.23 2.14 4.64
N SER A 91 6.26 1.73 3.90
CA SER A 91 7.40 0.99 4.46
C SER A 91 8.17 1.80 5.49
N LEU A 92 8.47 3.07 5.19
CA LEU A 92 9.11 3.97 6.14
C LEU A 92 8.27 4.09 7.42
N LEU A 93 6.98 4.41 7.29
CA LEU A 93 6.07 4.46 8.44
C LEU A 93 6.06 3.16 9.25
N ALA A 94 6.04 2.01 8.58
CA ALA A 94 6.03 0.71 9.27
C ALA A 94 7.30 0.49 10.10
N PHE A 95 8.46 0.99 9.66
CA PHE A 95 9.74 0.81 10.37
C PHE A 95 10.06 1.90 11.39
N SER A 96 9.78 3.17 11.08
CA SER A 96 10.15 4.30 11.93
C SER A 96 8.99 4.83 12.77
N GLY A 97 7.75 4.42 12.50
CA GLY A 97 6.54 4.95 13.15
C GLY A 97 6.14 6.36 12.69
N GLU A 98 7.07 7.10 12.10
CA GLU A 98 6.86 8.45 11.58
C GLU A 98 7.65 8.70 10.29
N LEU A 99 7.22 9.67 9.49
CA LEU A 99 7.95 10.10 8.30
C LEU A 99 8.95 11.21 8.63
N PRO A 100 10.15 11.20 8.03
CA PRO A 100 11.11 12.28 8.20
C PRO A 100 10.47 13.65 7.86
N PRO A 101 10.70 14.71 8.65
CA PRO A 101 10.08 16.03 8.43
C PRO A 101 10.33 16.61 7.03
N LYS A 102 11.51 16.34 6.46
CA LYS A 102 11.85 16.75 5.09
C LYS A 102 10.95 16.08 4.04
N LEU A 103 10.60 14.81 4.24
CA LEU A 103 9.69 14.07 3.35
C LEU A 103 8.28 14.65 3.44
N LEU A 104 7.80 14.93 4.65
CA LEU A 104 6.50 15.58 4.88
C LEU A 104 6.41 16.94 4.16
N GLY A 105 7.48 17.75 4.22
CA GLY A 105 7.53 19.02 3.50
C GLY A 105 7.45 18.86 1.98
N VAL A 106 8.11 17.82 1.44
CA VAL A 106 8.06 17.48 0.01
C VAL A 106 6.66 17.01 -0.39
N GLU A 107 6.02 16.14 0.40
CA GLU A 107 4.66 15.65 0.15
C GLU A 107 3.65 16.79 0.08
N ARG A 108 3.67 17.70 1.06
CA ARG A 108 2.78 18.88 1.06
C ARG A 108 2.99 19.75 -0.17
N ARG A 109 4.24 19.92 -0.61
CA ARG A 109 4.56 20.70 -1.81
C ARG A 109 4.04 20.02 -3.08
N ILE A 110 4.21 18.71 -3.20
CA ILE A 110 3.68 17.93 -4.34
C ILE A 110 2.15 18.04 -4.38
N GLN A 111 1.49 17.85 -3.24
CA GLN A 111 0.04 17.97 -3.13
C GLN A 111 -0.43 19.36 -3.58
N HIS A 112 0.18 20.43 -3.06
CA HIS A 112 -0.16 21.79 -3.45
C HIS A 112 0.02 22.05 -4.96
N LEU A 113 1.08 21.53 -5.57
CA LEU A 113 1.31 21.66 -7.01
C LEU A 113 0.27 20.87 -7.82
N ALA A 114 -0.14 19.70 -7.34
CA ALA A 114 -1.17 18.88 -7.97
C ALA A 114 -2.54 19.57 -7.92
N GLU A 115 -2.95 20.07 -6.75
CA GLU A 115 -4.20 20.83 -6.56
C GLU A 115 -4.26 22.04 -7.51
N ARG A 116 -3.19 22.84 -7.56
CA ARG A 116 -3.11 23.98 -8.47
C ARG A 116 -3.21 23.61 -9.94
N GLU A 117 -2.64 22.48 -10.35
CA GLU A 117 -2.71 22.01 -11.72
C GLU A 117 -4.11 21.50 -12.07
N LEU A 118 -4.81 20.87 -11.13
CA LEU A 118 -6.23 20.48 -11.28
C LEU A 118 -7.11 21.71 -11.45
N ASP A 119 -6.90 22.74 -10.62
CA ASP A 119 -7.61 24.03 -10.72
C ASP A 119 -7.37 24.69 -12.09
N ARG A 120 -6.10 24.73 -12.53
CA ARG A 120 -5.73 25.28 -13.85
C ARG A 120 -6.43 24.55 -15.00
N ARG A 121 -6.76 23.26 -14.83
CA ARG A 121 -7.48 22.43 -15.81
C ARG A 121 -9.00 22.46 -15.64
N GLY A 122 -9.52 23.18 -14.65
CA GLY A 122 -10.95 23.25 -14.36
C GLY A 122 -11.54 21.95 -13.80
N LEU A 123 -10.74 21.16 -13.07
CA LEU A 123 -11.11 19.83 -12.58
C LEU A 123 -11.55 19.79 -11.09
N HIS A 124 -11.99 20.91 -10.51
CA HIS A 124 -12.49 21.00 -9.12
C HIS A 124 -13.98 21.40 -9.14
N PRO A 125 -14.96 20.54 -8.73
CA PRO A 125 -15.13 20.05 -7.36
C PRO A 125 -15.93 18.70 -7.21
N GLU A 126 -15.47 17.58 -7.77
CA GLU A 126 -16.08 16.26 -7.47
C GLU A 126 -15.29 15.42 -6.44
N LEU A 127 -14.11 15.88 -6.02
CA LEU A 127 -13.23 15.19 -5.08
C LEU A 127 -13.47 15.55 -3.60
N GLN A 128 -14.47 16.39 -3.29
CA GLN A 128 -14.86 16.72 -1.91
C GLN A 128 -15.86 15.70 -1.30
N LEU A 129 -16.27 14.66 -2.03
CA LEU A 129 -17.28 13.69 -1.61
C LEU A 129 -16.69 12.38 -1.05
N VAL A 130 -15.70 12.43 -0.16
CA VAL A 130 -15.43 11.31 0.77
C VAL A 130 -14.87 11.88 2.07
N HIS A 131 -15.77 12.28 2.96
CA HIS A 131 -15.51 12.41 4.39
C HIS A 131 -16.04 11.16 5.10
#